data_AF-A0A941VSK9-F1
#
_entry.id   AF-A0A941VSK9-F1
#
_cell.length_a   1.000
_cell.length_b   1.000
_cell.length_c   1.000
_cell.angle_alpha   90.00
_cell.angle_beta   90.00
_cell.angle_gamma   90.00
#
_symmetry.space_group_name_H-M   'P 1'
#
loop_
_entity.id
_entity.type
_entity.pdbx_description
1 polymer ?
#
loop_
_entity_poly.entity_id
_entity_poly.type
_entity_poly.pdbx_seq_one_letter_code
_entity_poly.pdbx_strand_id
1 'polypeptide(L)' 'MNVSRKWLEAFLGRALDPAAMAERLAMLGAPVDDTVALHAGLEPIVVALVEEVRPHPNADRLRLCLVNDGSA' A
#
# COMPACT_ATOMS: atom_id res chain seq x y z
N MET A 1 -16.10 5.79 -3.79
CA MET A 1 -14.84 6.58 -3.80
C MET A 1 -13.97 6.03 -2.70
N ASN A 2 -12.69 5.76 -2.97
CA ASN A 2 -11.78 5.20 -1.97
C ASN A 2 -10.92 6.32 -1.37
N VAL A 3 -10.70 6.27 -0.06
CA VAL A 3 -9.92 7.26 0.67
C VAL A 3 -8.99 6.56 1.65
N SER A 4 -7.78 7.09 1.80
CA SER A 4 -6.83 6.58 2.80
C SER A 4 -7.20 7.06 4.20
N ARG A 5 -7.34 6.14 5.15
CA ARG A 5 -7.49 6.47 6.57
C ARG A 5 -6.36 7.37 7.08
N LYS A 6 -5.12 7.05 6.71
CA LYS A 6 -3.93 7.81 7.13
C LYS A 6 -3.98 9.26 6.63
N TRP A 7 -4.51 9.47 5.42
CA TRP A 7 -4.70 10.82 4.89
C TRP A 7 -5.78 11.59 5.67
N LEU A 8 -6.91 10.95 5.99
CA LEU A 8 -7.96 11.56 6.82
C LEU A 8 -7.47 11.91 8.23
N GLU A 9 -6.68 11.03 8.85
CA GLU A 9 -6.07 11.28 10.16
C GLU A 9 -5.14 12.50 10.13
N ALA A 10 -4.30 12.60 9.09
CA ALA A 10 -3.42 13.75 8.89
C ALA A 10 -4.19 15.05 8.65
N PHE A 11 -5.27 14.99 7.87
CA PHE A 11 -6.13 16.14 7.59
C PHE A 11 -6.89 16.63 8.84
N LEU A 12 -7.38 15.71 9.67
CA LEU A 12 -8.16 16.03 10.86
C LEU A 12 -7.32 16.23 12.13
N GLY A 13 -6.03 15.87 12.09
CA GLY A 13 -5.12 15.96 13.24
C GLY A 13 -5.48 15.00 14.38
N ARG A 14 -6.15 13.88 14.10
CA ARG A 14 -6.55 12.89 15.12
C ARG A 14 -6.55 11.47 14.57
N ALA A 15 -6.32 10.49 15.43
CA ALA A 15 -6.48 9.08 15.09
C ALA A 15 -7.96 8.74 14.81
N LEU A 16 -8.20 7.83 13.87
CA LEU A 16 -9.53 7.40 13.48
C LEU A 16 -9.64 5.87 13.63
N ASP A 17 -10.67 5.45 14.34
CA ASP A 17 -11.12 4.06 14.33
C ASP A 17 -11.96 3.81 13.05
N PRO A 18 -11.60 2.85 12.19
CA PRO A 18 -12.32 2.58 10.94
C PRO A 18 -13.80 2.27 11.14
N ALA A 19 -14.14 1.49 12.18
CA ALA A 19 -15.51 1.05 12.42
C ALA A 19 -16.39 2.22 12.88
N ALA A 20 -15.96 2.97 13.90
CA ALA A 20 -16.67 4.16 14.35
C ALA A 20 -16.77 5.25 13.28
N MET A 21 -15.74 5.39 12.43
CA MET A 21 -15.76 6.32 11.30
C MET A 21 -16.81 5.91 10.26
N ALA A 22 -16.88 4.63 9.89
CA ALA A 22 -17.85 4.13 8.92
C ALA A 22 -19.29 4.36 9.39
N GLU A 23 -19.59 4.07 10.66
CA GLU A 23 -20.90 4.34 11.26
C GLU A 23 -21.24 5.84 11.22
N ARG A 24 -20.29 6.70 11.63
CA ARG A 24 -20.50 8.15 11.63
C ARG A 24 -20.71 8.73 10.24
N LEU A 25 -19.98 8.24 9.24
CA LEU A 25 -20.15 8.66 7.85
C LEU A 25 -21.52 8.22 7.31
N ALA A 26 -21.97 7.00 7.63
CA ALA A 26 -23.30 6.52 7.27
C ALA A 26 -24.41 7.43 7.86
N MET A 27 -24.29 7.83 9.14
CA MET A 27 -25.24 8.76 9.79
C MET A 27 -25.27 10.15 9.14
N LEU A 28 -24.19 10.56 8.47
CA LEU A 28 -24.09 11.84 7.77
C LEU A 28 -24.49 11.74 6.29
N GLY A 29 -24.99 10.59 5.84
CA GLY A 29 -25.44 10.36 4.46
C GLY A 29 -24.34 9.87 3.50
N ALA A 30 -23.18 9.47 4.02
CA ALA A 30 -22.06 8.92 3.25
C ALA A 30 -21.74 7.48 3.73
N PRO A 31 -22.55 6.47 3.38
CA PRO A 31 -22.29 5.09 3.79
C PRO A 31 -20.96 4.57 3.23
N VAL A 32 -20.26 3.79 4.05
CA VAL A 32 -18.99 3.13 3.67
C VAL A 32 -19.29 1.70 3.23
N ASP A 33 -18.91 1.35 2.00
CA ASP A 33 -19.14 0.02 1.44
C ASP A 33 -18.18 -1.02 2.01
N ASP A 34 -16.90 -0.66 2.20
CA ASP A 34 -15.87 -1.59 2.68
C ASP A 34 -14.69 -0.87 3.36
N THR A 35 -13.98 -1.59 4.23
CA THR A 35 -12.74 -1.15 4.88
C THR A 35 -11.64 -2.17 4.66
N VAL A 36 -10.61 -1.80 3.90
CA VAL A 36 -9.54 -2.72 3.48
C VAL A 36 -8.23 -2.44 4.21
N ALA A 37 -7.68 -3.45 4.87
CA ALA A 37 -6.33 -3.41 5.43
C ALA A 37 -5.30 -3.78 4.35
N LEU A 38 -4.47 -2.81 3.93
CA LEU A 38 -3.56 -2.98 2.80
C LEU A 38 -2.32 -3.86 3.07
N HIS A 39 -2.03 -4.17 4.34
CA HIS A 39 -0.78 -4.82 4.75
C HIS A 39 -0.96 -6.23 5.33
N ALA A 40 -2.16 -6.80 5.25
CA ALA A 40 -2.39 -8.13 5.82
C ALA A 40 -1.62 -9.20 5.03
N GLY A 41 -0.74 -9.93 5.70
CA GLY A 41 0.00 -11.07 5.11
C GLY A 41 1.23 -10.72 4.28
N LEU A 42 1.71 -9.46 4.32
CA LEU A 42 2.98 -9.11 3.68
C LEU A 42 4.16 -9.60 4.53
N GLU A 43 5.01 -10.40 3.91
CA GLU A 43 6.32 -10.84 4.40
C GLU A 43 7.35 -9.69 4.42
N PRO A 44 8.60 -9.88 4.91
CA PRO A 44 9.59 -8.80 4.94
C PRO A 44 9.88 -8.25 3.53
N ILE A 45 9.27 -7.12 3.19
CA ILE A 45 9.50 -6.36 1.96
C ILE A 45 10.42 -5.18 2.27
N VAL A 46 11.47 -5.03 1.47
CA VAL A 46 12.41 -3.92 1.54
C VAL A 46 12.42 -3.11 0.25
N VAL A 47 12.88 -1.87 0.34
CA VAL A 47 13.15 -1.04 -0.83
C VAL A 47 14.58 -1.32 -1.30
N ALA A 48 14.74 -1.61 -2.59
CA ALA A 48 16.03 -1.86 -3.22
C ALA A 48 16.19 -1.01 -4.49
N LEU A 49 17.43 -0.66 -4.82
CA LEU A 49 17.80 0.01 -6.06
C LEU A 49 18.09 -1.03 -7.14
N VAL A 50 17.51 -0.86 -8.33
CA VAL A 50 17.86 -1.65 -9.51
C VAL A 50 19.09 -1.03 -10.16
N GLU A 51 20.22 -1.73 -10.09
CA GLU A 51 21.52 -1.25 -10.61
C GLU A 51 21.69 -1.60 -12.09
N GLU A 52 21.17 -2.75 -12.53
CA GLU A 52 21.29 -3.21 -13.91
C GLU A 52 20.06 -4.03 -14.33
N VAL A 53 19.66 -3.92 -15.60
CA VAL A 53 18.59 -4.73 -16.21
C VAL A 53 19.05 -5.28 -17.56
N ARG A 54 18.99 -6.61 -17.74
CA ARG A 54 19.37 -7.31 -18.99
C ARG A 54 18.27 -8.28 -19.46
N PRO A 55 18.17 -8.58 -20.77
CA PRO A 55 17.24 -9.58 -21.28
C PRO A 55 17.59 -10.98 -20.75
N HIS A 56 16.58 -11.80 -20.45
CA HIS A 56 16.80 -13.18 -20.04
C HIS A 56 17.27 -14.03 -21.25
N PRO A 57 18.34 -14.82 -21.14
CA PRO A 57 18.94 -15.52 -22.28
C PRO A 57 18.00 -16.54 -22.93
N ASN A 58 17.06 -17.10 -22.15
CA ASN A 58 16.17 -18.18 -22.59
C ASN A 58 14.67 -17.83 -22.48
N ALA A 59 14.31 -16.55 -22.32
CA ALA A 59 12.89 -16.17 -22.17
C ALA A 59 12.63 -14.73 -22.61
N ASP A 60 11.78 -14.57 -23.64
CA ASP A 60 11.53 -13.26 -24.27
C ASP A 60 10.77 -12.27 -23.37
N ARG A 61 10.02 -12.77 -22.39
CA ARG A 61 9.18 -11.95 -21.49
C ARG A 61 9.82 -11.68 -20.12
N LEU A 62 11.04 -12.16 -19.88
CA LEU A 62 11.75 -11.98 -18.61
C LEU A 62 12.95 -11.05 -18.74
N ARG A 63 13.35 -10.48 -17.61
CA ARG A 63 14.54 -9.66 -17.43
C ARG A 63 15.32 -10.19 -16.23
N LEU A 64 16.65 -10.12 -16.30
CA LEU A 64 17.53 -10.31 -15.17
C LEU A 64 17.86 -8.94 -14.59
N CYS A 65 17.60 -8.75 -13.30
CA CYS A 65 17.84 -7.50 -12.60
C CYS A 65 18.90 -7.70 -11.51
N LEU A 66 19.94 -6.88 -11.52
CA LEU A 66 20.85 -6.75 -10.37
C LEU A 66 20.29 -5.67 -9.45
N VAL A 67 20.13 -5.99 -8.17
CA VAL A 67 19.51 -5.10 -7.18
C VAL A 67 20.38 -4.98 -5.94
N ASN A 68 20.36 -3.80 -5.34
CA ASN A 68 21.04 -3.47 -4.10
C ASN A 68 19.99 -3.07 -3.06
N ASP A 69 19.86 -3.87 -2.01
CA ASP A 69 18.90 -3.68 -0.91
C ASP A 69 19.49 -2.90 0.29
N GLY A 70 20.72 -2.39 0.15
CA GLY A 70 21.41 -1.63 1.19
C GLY A 70 21.99 -2.48 2.32
N SER A 71 22.06 -3.81 2.18
CA SER A 71 22.63 -4.72 3.19
C SER A 71 24.16 -4.93 3.09
N ALA A 72 24.83 -4.22 2.18
CA ALA A 72 26.29 -4.30 1.98
C ALA A 72 27.09 -3.42 2.95
#